data_AF-A0A182TK92-F1
#
_entry.id   AF-A0A182TK92-F1
#
_cell.length_a   1.000
_cell.length_b   1.000
_cell.length_c   1.000
_cell.angle_alpha   90.00
_cell.angle_beta   90.00
_cell.angle_gamma   90.00
#
_symmetry.space_group_name_H-M   'P 1'
#
loop_
_entity.id
_entity.type
_entity.pdbx_description
1 polymer ?
#
loop_
_entity_poly.entity_id
_entity_poly.type
_entity_poly.pdbx_seq_one_letter_code
_entity_poly.pdbx_strand_id
1 'polypeptide(L)'
;LLLGYENTTHTVIRFKRNLDTCDMKDDFPITNDTMRVLFLYSKEKPRSGPNAPLPQPLVAFKGSRSIFLTQRSAQDELSNAPSVSILELRNEDVELPDSDESLYWCKIFKLDDFAQKHHLVRVSRERRGESMAVFSIVTSNYYCTQSLGGKKTPYHQ
;
A
#
# COMPACT_ATOMS: atom_id res chain seq x y z
N LEU A 1 14.66 -22.62 11.51
CA LEU A 1 14.91 -22.42 10.06
C LEU A 1 14.18 -23.53 9.28
N LEU A 2 13.58 -23.24 8.13
CA LEU A 2 12.84 -24.23 7.31
C LEU A 2 13.58 -24.59 6.00
N LEU A 3 14.13 -23.60 5.30
CA LEU A 3 14.85 -23.80 4.03
C LEU A 3 15.91 -22.70 3.87
N GLY A 4 17.03 -23.03 3.25
CA GLY A 4 18.05 -22.08 2.83
C GLY A 4 18.72 -22.56 1.55
N TYR A 5 18.75 -21.74 0.50
CA TYR A 5 19.53 -22.03 -0.71
C TYR A 5 19.97 -20.74 -1.41
N GLU A 6 21.07 -20.82 -2.15
CA GLU A 6 21.56 -19.74 -3.02
C GLU A 6 21.20 -20.09 -4.47
N ASN A 7 20.55 -19.17 -5.18
CA ASN A 7 20.41 -19.25 -6.62
C ASN A 7 21.39 -18.26 -7.30
N THR A 8 21.39 -18.18 -8.62
CA THR A 8 22.31 -17.31 -9.38
C THR A 8 22.20 -15.83 -9.06
N THR A 9 21.10 -15.40 -8.43
CA THR A 9 20.81 -13.98 -8.16
C THR A 9 20.79 -13.64 -6.68
N HIS A 10 20.31 -14.53 -5.81
CA HIS A 10 20.00 -14.23 -4.41
C HIS A 10 20.04 -15.49 -3.53
N THR A 11 20.16 -15.27 -2.22
CA THR A 11 19.95 -16.30 -1.19
C THR A 11 18.50 -16.26 -0.71
N VAL A 12 17.84 -17.41 -0.70
CA VAL A 12 16.49 -17.59 -0.18
C VAL A 12 16.56 -18.27 1.18
N ILE A 13 15.97 -17.63 2.19
CA ILE A 13 15.87 -18.16 3.56
C ILE A 13 14.38 -18.21 3.93
N ARG A 14 13.88 -19.40 4.24
CA ARG A 14 12.53 -19.60 4.76
C ARG A 14 12.61 -20.00 6.21
N PHE A 15 11.84 -19.32 7.06
CA PHE A 15 11.73 -19.65 8.48
C PHE A 15 10.28 -19.55 8.93
N LYS A 16 10.02 -20.07 10.14
CA LYS A 16 8.77 -19.92 10.87
C LYS A 16 9.13 -19.47 12.28
N ARG A 17 8.30 -18.60 12.83
CA ARG A 17 8.34 -18.11 14.20
C ARG A 17 6.89 -18.03 14.71
N ASN A 18 6.70 -18.16 16.01
CA ASN A 18 5.41 -17.90 16.64
C ASN A 18 5.10 -16.40 16.61
N LEU A 19 3.81 -16.04 16.61
CA LEU A 19 3.41 -14.63 16.69
C LEU A 19 3.80 -14.04 18.04
N ASP A 20 3.54 -14.77 19.11
CA ASP A 20 3.98 -14.47 20.46
C ASP A 20 4.84 -15.63 20.98
N THR A 21 6.03 -15.30 21.47
CA THR A 21 6.96 -16.25 22.08
C THR A 21 6.90 -16.22 23.62
N CYS A 22 6.11 -15.32 24.19
CA CYS A 22 5.99 -15.03 25.63
C CYS A 22 7.31 -14.61 26.30
N ASP A 23 8.34 -14.28 25.51
CA ASP A 23 9.62 -13.76 25.99
C ASP A 23 9.73 -12.26 25.69
N MET A 24 9.11 -11.45 26.54
CA MET A 24 9.05 -9.99 26.31
C MET A 24 10.40 -9.27 26.52
N LYS A 25 11.43 -9.99 26.98
CA LYS A 25 12.76 -9.42 27.21
C LYS A 25 13.56 -9.35 25.92
N ASP A 26 13.57 -10.45 25.17
CA ASP A 26 14.42 -10.62 24.00
C ASP A 26 13.63 -10.59 22.69
N ASP A 27 12.30 -10.76 22.74
CA ASP A 27 11.44 -10.84 21.57
C ASP A 27 10.38 -9.74 21.49
N PHE A 28 10.08 -9.33 20.26
CA PHE A 28 8.95 -8.45 19.95
C PHE A 28 7.74 -9.27 19.48
N PRO A 29 6.57 -9.17 20.13
CA PRO A 29 5.38 -9.89 19.71
C PRO A 29 4.85 -9.35 18.38
N ILE A 30 4.42 -10.25 17.49
CA ILE A 30 3.74 -9.92 16.24
C ILE A 30 2.25 -9.76 16.53
N THR A 31 1.79 -8.51 16.58
CA THR A 31 0.40 -8.16 16.86
C THR A 31 -0.40 -7.91 15.58
N ASN A 32 -1.68 -7.60 15.74
CA ASN A 32 -2.55 -7.15 14.65
C ASN A 32 -2.42 -5.63 14.41
N ASP A 33 -1.25 -5.05 14.67
CA ASP A 33 -0.92 -3.66 14.41
C ASP A 33 0.02 -3.54 13.21
N THR A 34 0.24 -2.30 12.76
CA THR A 34 1.27 -2.04 11.75
C THR A 34 2.65 -2.23 12.35
N MET A 35 3.42 -3.17 11.80
CA MET A 35 4.76 -3.50 12.26
C MET A 35 5.81 -2.94 11.32
N ARG A 36 6.93 -2.47 11.88
CA ARG A 36 8.05 -1.95 11.11
C ARG A 36 9.14 -3.00 10.96
N VAL A 37 9.31 -3.51 9.74
CA VAL A 37 10.40 -4.42 9.40
C VAL A 37 11.64 -3.63 9.00
N LEU A 38 12.76 -3.98 9.62
CA LEU A 38 14.08 -3.46 9.33
C LEU A 38 14.81 -4.49 8.47
N PHE A 39 15.52 -4.04 7.44
CA PHE A 39 16.33 -4.94 6.62
C PHE A 39 17.74 -4.40 6.47
N LEU A 40 18.69 -5.31 6.72
CA LEU A 40 20.10 -5.07 6.65
C LEU A 40 20.70 -6.14 5.73
N TYR A 41 21.49 -5.72 4.75
CA TYR A 41 22.21 -6.64 3.89
C TYR A 41 23.56 -6.06 3.47
N SER A 42 24.52 -6.95 3.26
CA SER A 42 25.86 -6.63 2.79
C SER A 42 26.07 -7.19 1.39
N LYS A 43 26.95 -6.53 0.61
CA LYS A 43 27.48 -7.09 -0.63
C LYS A 43 28.53 -8.17 -0.37
N GLU A 44 29.14 -8.14 0.82
CA GLU A 44 30.14 -9.12 1.22
C GLU A 44 29.47 -10.42 1.63
N LYS A 45 30.02 -11.54 1.17
CA LYS A 45 29.53 -12.86 1.58
C LYS A 45 29.73 -13.05 3.09
N PRO A 46 28.72 -13.57 3.82
CA PRO A 46 28.86 -13.85 5.24
C PRO A 46 30.03 -14.81 5.47
N ARG A 47 30.90 -14.49 6.43
CA ARG A 47 31.94 -15.43 6.87
C ARG A 47 31.29 -16.53 7.70
N SER A 48 31.68 -17.79 7.48
CA SER A 48 31.18 -18.92 8.26
C SER A 48 31.85 -18.95 9.64
N GLY A 49 31.06 -19.19 10.69
CA GLY A 49 31.55 -19.42 12.06
C GLY A 49 30.72 -18.69 13.12
N PRO A 50 30.71 -19.21 14.36
CA PRO A 50 29.89 -18.65 15.45
C PRO A 50 30.29 -17.22 15.85
N ASN A 51 31.53 -16.81 15.56
CA ASN A 51 32.07 -15.48 15.90
C ASN A 51 32.31 -14.60 14.65
N ALA A 52 31.68 -14.95 13.52
CA ALA A 52 31.78 -14.10 12.34
C ALA A 52 31.15 -12.74 12.64
N PRO A 53 31.89 -11.62 12.48
CA PRO A 53 31.34 -10.31 12.77
C PRO A 53 30.17 -10.03 11.81
N LEU A 54 29.04 -9.62 12.38
CA LEU A 54 27.94 -9.10 11.58
C LEU A 54 28.39 -7.83 10.85
N PRO A 55 27.86 -7.56 9.65
CA PRO A 55 28.11 -6.31 8.95
C PRO A 55 27.84 -5.10 9.84
N GLN A 56 28.68 -4.07 9.76
CA GLN A 56 28.50 -2.84 10.54
C GLN A 56 27.11 -2.24 10.25
N PRO A 57 26.27 -1.98 11.28
CA PRO A 57 24.89 -1.54 11.07
C PRO A 57 24.76 -0.29 10.20
N LEU A 58 25.66 0.69 10.36
CA LEU A 58 25.68 1.93 9.57
C LEU A 58 25.84 1.68 8.06
N VAL A 59 26.57 0.62 7.68
CA VAL A 59 26.82 0.26 6.28
C VAL A 59 25.75 -0.70 5.77
N ALA A 60 25.30 -1.62 6.62
CA ALA A 60 24.40 -2.70 6.25
C ALA A 60 22.93 -2.28 6.25
N PHE A 61 22.56 -1.23 6.98
CA PHE A 61 21.20 -0.72 7.01
C PHE A 61 20.76 -0.20 5.64
N LYS A 62 19.56 -0.60 5.22
CA LYS A 62 19.00 -0.25 3.89
C LYS A 62 17.60 0.34 3.98
N GLY A 63 17.02 0.35 5.17
CA GLY A 63 15.78 1.04 5.45
C GLY A 63 14.84 0.23 6.32
N SER A 64 13.62 0.75 6.39
CA SER A 64 12.51 0.10 7.05
C SER A 64 11.26 0.15 6.18
N ARG A 65 10.35 -0.78 6.40
CA ARG A 65 9.02 -0.81 5.78
C ARG A 65 7.98 -1.13 6.84
N SER A 66 6.93 -0.32 6.88
CA SER A 66 5.73 -0.61 7.66
C SER A 66 4.87 -1.59 6.90
N ILE A 67 4.55 -2.73 7.50
CA ILE A 67 3.76 -3.80 6.90
C ILE A 67 2.75 -4.34 7.92
N PHE A 68 1.69 -4.95 7.40
CA PHE A 68 0.69 -5.64 8.20
C PHE A 68 0.91 -7.15 8.09
N LEU A 69 1.65 -7.74 9.04
CA LEU A 69 2.10 -9.14 8.96
C LEU A 69 0.98 -10.16 9.08
N THR A 70 -0.10 -9.80 9.79
CA THR A 70 -1.28 -10.65 10.00
C THR A 70 -2.32 -10.51 8.88
N GLN A 71 -2.10 -9.62 7.90
CA GLN A 71 -3.02 -9.47 6.78
C GLN A 71 -3.07 -10.76 5.97
N ARG A 72 -4.24 -11.37 5.89
CA ARG A 72 -4.50 -12.32 4.82
C ARG A 72 -4.68 -11.51 3.54
N SER A 73 -3.86 -11.78 2.54
CA SER A 73 -4.11 -11.28 1.20
C SER A 73 -5.47 -11.83 0.74
N ALA A 74 -6.50 -10.99 0.78
CA ALA A 74 -7.75 -11.22 0.07
C ALA A 74 -7.45 -11.10 -1.44
N GLN A 75 -6.79 -12.12 -1.98
CA GLN A 75 -6.70 -12.37 -3.41
C GLN A 75 -8.01 -12.99 -3.84
N ASP A 76 -9.08 -12.21 -3.80
CA ASP A 76 -10.24 -12.56 -4.62
C ASP A 76 -10.01 -11.89 -5.97
N GLU A 77 -9.79 -12.73 -6.99
CA GLU A 77 -9.57 -12.39 -8.40
C GLU A 77 -10.87 -11.84 -9.03
N LEU A 78 -11.48 -10.85 -8.39
CA LEU A 78 -12.72 -10.21 -8.86
C LEU A 78 -12.52 -9.48 -10.20
N SER A 79 -11.28 -9.17 -10.59
CA SER A 79 -10.98 -8.42 -11.81
C SER A 79 -11.28 -9.17 -13.10
N ASN A 80 -11.41 -10.50 -13.06
CA ASN A 80 -11.61 -11.34 -14.26
C ASN A 80 -13.03 -11.94 -14.37
N ALA A 81 -13.94 -11.58 -13.46
CA ALA A 81 -15.31 -12.08 -13.51
C ALA A 81 -16.11 -11.36 -14.61
N PRO A 82 -16.81 -12.09 -15.51
CA PRO A 82 -17.52 -11.50 -16.66
C PRO A 82 -18.67 -10.55 -16.27
N SER A 83 -19.13 -10.59 -15.02
CA SER A 83 -20.19 -9.73 -14.49
C SER A 83 -19.67 -8.45 -13.83
N VAL A 84 -18.36 -8.21 -13.84
CA VAL A 84 -17.74 -7.02 -13.22
C VAL A 84 -17.33 -6.02 -14.29
N SER A 85 -17.86 -4.80 -14.18
CA SER A 85 -17.45 -3.65 -14.99
C SER A 85 -16.58 -2.71 -14.17
N ILE A 86 -15.56 -2.13 -14.79
CA ILE A 86 -14.69 -1.11 -14.17
C ILE A 86 -15.19 0.28 -14.58
N LEU A 87 -15.38 1.15 -13.58
CA LEU A 87 -15.69 2.55 -13.78
C LEU A 87 -14.50 3.39 -13.31
N GLU A 88 -13.89 4.15 -14.22
CA GLU A 88 -12.76 5.02 -13.92
C GLU A 88 -13.24 6.44 -13.59
N LEU A 89 -12.93 6.91 -12.38
CA LEU A 89 -13.22 8.27 -11.94
C LEU A 89 -11.92 9.04 -11.79
N ARG A 90 -11.68 10.02 -12.69
CA ARG A 90 -10.45 10.81 -12.72
C ARG A 90 -10.72 12.31 -12.61
N ASN A 91 -9.94 12.95 -11.74
CA ASN A 91 -9.74 14.40 -11.80
C ASN A 91 -8.71 14.68 -12.89
N GLU A 92 -9.17 15.30 -13.97
CA GLU A 92 -8.35 15.65 -15.13
C GLU A 92 -7.85 17.07 -14.95
N ASP A 93 -6.60 17.30 -15.34
CA ASP A 93 -5.94 18.60 -15.43
C ASP A 93 -6.03 19.43 -14.14
N VAL A 94 -5.72 18.79 -13.01
CA VAL A 94 -5.58 19.49 -11.73
C VAL A 94 -4.18 20.08 -11.66
N GLU A 95 -4.11 21.41 -11.74
CA GLU A 95 -2.87 22.15 -11.49
C GLU A 95 -2.55 22.12 -9.99
N LEU A 96 -1.36 21.62 -9.65
CA LEU A 96 -0.87 21.62 -8.28
C LEU A 96 -0.26 23.01 -7.97
N PRO A 97 -0.43 23.53 -6.75
CA PRO A 97 0.25 24.76 -6.35
C PRO A 97 1.76 24.55 -6.37
N ASP A 98 2.51 25.58 -6.80
CA ASP A 98 3.98 25.59 -6.75
C ASP A 98 4.52 25.75 -5.32
N SER A 99 3.67 26.12 -4.36
CA SER A 99 3.97 26.25 -2.93
C SER A 99 3.78 24.92 -2.20
N ASP A 100 4.34 24.83 -0.99
CA ASP A 100 4.12 23.69 -0.07
C ASP A 100 2.70 23.65 0.55
N GLU A 101 1.74 24.40 -0.01
CA GLU A 101 0.37 24.47 0.48
C GLU A 101 -0.45 23.24 0.09
N SER A 102 -1.40 22.87 0.95
CA SER A 102 -2.31 21.75 0.69
C SER A 102 -3.46 22.18 -0.23
N LEU A 103 -3.58 21.53 -1.39
CA LEU A 103 -4.72 21.68 -2.28
C LEU A 103 -5.84 20.70 -1.94
N TYR A 104 -7.04 21.21 -1.65
CA TYR A 104 -8.26 20.41 -1.53
C TYR A 104 -9.05 20.49 -2.84
N TRP A 105 -9.22 19.35 -3.51
CA TRP A 105 -9.89 19.29 -4.81
C TRP A 105 -11.05 18.30 -4.82
N CYS A 106 -12.23 18.79 -5.19
CA CYS A 106 -13.47 18.01 -5.26
C CYS A 106 -14.07 18.06 -6.68
N LYS A 107 -14.47 16.89 -7.20
CA LYS A 107 -15.21 16.75 -8.46
C LYS A 107 -16.42 15.85 -8.24
N ILE A 108 -17.56 16.29 -8.76
CA ILE A 108 -18.77 15.47 -8.81
C ILE A 108 -18.77 14.74 -10.14
N PHE A 109 -18.91 13.42 -10.08
CA PHE A 109 -19.07 12.58 -11.26
C PHE A 109 -20.54 12.20 -11.39
N LYS A 110 -21.15 12.57 -12.51
CA LYS A 110 -22.45 12.02 -12.88
C LYS A 110 -22.21 10.65 -13.50
N LEU A 111 -22.88 9.63 -12.97
CA LEU A 111 -22.84 8.29 -13.54
C LEU A 111 -23.91 8.14 -14.63
N ASP A 112 -23.71 7.19 -15.53
CA ASP A 112 -24.70 6.84 -16.54
C ASP A 112 -25.97 6.27 -15.92
N ASP A 113 -27.08 6.38 -16.64
CA ASP A 113 -28.34 5.77 -16.24
C ASP A 113 -28.23 4.25 -16.38
N PHE A 114 -28.14 3.55 -15.26
CA PHE A 114 -28.07 2.09 -15.23
C PHE A 114 -29.47 1.48 -15.38
N ALA A 115 -29.64 0.57 -16.35
CA ALA A 115 -30.91 -0.13 -16.56
C ALA A 115 -31.29 -1.08 -15.40
N GLN A 116 -30.32 -1.45 -14.57
CA GLN A 116 -30.49 -2.36 -13.43
C GLN A 116 -29.62 -1.93 -12.24
N LYS A 117 -29.88 -2.53 -11.06
CA LYS A 117 -29.09 -2.25 -9.86
C LYS A 117 -27.69 -2.87 -9.96
N HIS A 118 -26.66 -2.07 -9.67
CA HIS A 118 -25.27 -2.52 -9.55
C HIS A 118 -24.77 -2.43 -8.10
N HIS A 119 -23.81 -3.28 -7.75
CA HIS A 119 -23.14 -3.28 -6.44
C HIS A 119 -21.68 -2.88 -6.62
N LEU A 120 -21.21 -1.90 -5.83
CA LEU A 120 -19.79 -1.56 -5.75
C LEU A 120 -19.06 -2.63 -4.93
N VAL A 121 -18.34 -3.51 -5.61
CA VAL A 121 -17.64 -4.65 -4.98
C VAL A 121 -16.17 -4.37 -4.66
N ARG A 122 -15.56 -3.38 -5.31
CA ARG A 122 -14.16 -3.02 -5.12
C ARG A 122 -13.91 -1.55 -5.49
N VAL A 123 -13.05 -0.90 -4.72
CA VAL A 123 -12.46 0.40 -5.05
C VAL A 123 -10.95 0.26 -5.01
N SER A 124 -10.28 0.66 -6.08
CA SER A 124 -8.83 0.69 -6.17
C SER A 124 -8.34 2.07 -6.58
N ARG A 125 -7.11 2.39 -6.20
CA ARG A 125 -6.41 3.59 -6.65
C ARG A 125 -5.40 3.19 -7.71
N GLU A 126 -5.47 3.83 -8.88
CA GLU A 126 -4.43 3.70 -9.89
C GLU A 126 -3.24 4.58 -9.49
N ARG A 127 -2.01 4.06 -9.63
CA ARG A 127 -0.77 4.80 -9.29
C ARG A 127 0.06 4.96 -10.55
N ARG A 128 -0.06 6.11 -11.22
CA ARG A 128 0.88 6.53 -12.27
C ARG A 128 1.75 7.68 -11.76
N GLY A 129 3.07 7.58 -11.97
CA GLY A 129 4.07 8.67 -12.09
C GLY A 129 4.27 9.69 -10.96
N GLU A 130 3.20 10.15 -10.32
CA GLU A 130 3.13 11.33 -9.45
C GLU A 130 2.63 10.96 -8.04
N SER A 131 3.02 9.78 -7.55
CA SER A 131 2.47 9.20 -6.32
C SER A 131 2.79 9.97 -5.04
N MET A 132 3.50 11.09 -5.11
CA MET A 132 3.90 11.87 -3.93
C MET A 132 3.01 13.09 -3.63
N ALA A 133 2.13 13.51 -4.54
CA ALA A 133 1.29 14.70 -4.33
C ALA A 133 -0.09 14.41 -3.69
N VAL A 134 -0.58 13.17 -3.80
CA VAL A 134 -1.93 12.80 -3.33
C VAL A 134 -1.87 12.04 -2.02
N PHE A 135 -2.24 12.70 -0.93
CA PHE A 135 -2.19 12.14 0.43
C PHE A 135 -3.51 11.45 0.85
N SER A 136 -4.65 11.95 0.38
CA SER A 136 -5.97 11.41 0.74
C SER A 136 -6.94 11.47 -0.44
N ILE A 137 -7.79 10.46 -0.55
CA ILE A 137 -8.91 10.42 -1.51
C ILE A 137 -10.13 9.92 -0.75
N VAL A 138 -11.17 10.76 -0.70
CA VAL A 138 -12.47 10.43 -0.13
C VAL A 138 -13.47 10.32 -1.28
N THR A 139 -14.24 9.23 -1.30
CA THR A 139 -15.34 9.05 -2.25
C THR A 139 -16.62 8.90 -1.44
N SER A 140 -17.61 9.74 -1.74
CA SER A 140 -18.91 9.73 -1.09
C SER A 140 -19.97 9.50 -2.14
N ASN A 141 -20.83 8.50 -1.93
CA ASN A 141 -21.95 8.23 -2.82
C ASN A 141 -23.12 9.13 -2.40
N TYR A 142 -23.53 10.02 -3.31
CA TYR A 142 -24.70 10.86 -3.14
C TYR A 142 -25.79 10.43 -4.13
N TYR A 143 -27.01 10.21 -3.63
CA TYR A 143 -28.19 10.09 -4.48
C TYR A 143 -28.81 11.48 -4.57
N CYS A 144 -28.47 12.22 -5.63
CA CYS A 144 -29.02 13.55 -5.85
C CYS A 144 -30.31 13.44 -6.68
N THR A 145 -31.44 13.88 -6.13
CA THR A 145 -32.73 13.93 -6.84
C THR A 145 -32.91 15.22 -7.65
N GLN A 146 -31.92 16.13 -7.64
CA GLN A 146 -31.96 17.40 -8.38
C GLN A 146 -30.67 17.62 -9.18
N SER A 147 -30.80 18.12 -10.41
CA SER A 147 -29.67 18.40 -11.29
C SER A 147 -28.87 19.60 -10.78
N LEU A 148 -27.76 19.36 -10.09
CA LEU A 148 -26.79 20.41 -9.80
C LEU A 148 -25.89 20.59 -11.03
N GLY A 149 -25.94 21.77 -11.64
CA GLY A 149 -25.01 22.16 -12.71
C GLY A 149 -23.58 22.05 -12.20
N GLY A 150 -22.75 21.28 -12.90
CA GLY A 150 -21.36 21.01 -12.52
C GLY A 150 -20.54 22.29 -12.49
N LYS A 151 -20.25 22.80 -11.29
CA LYS A 151 -19.20 23.81 -11.10
C LYS A 151 -17.96 23.12 -10.54
N LYS A 152 -16.83 23.26 -11.24
CA LYS A 152 -15.50 23.02 -10.67
C LYS A 152 -15.24 24.20 -9.73
N THR A 153 -15.22 23.97 -8.43
CA THR A 153 -14.87 25.02 -7.46
C THR A 153 -13.63 24.58 -6.70
N PRO A 154 -12.46 25.21 -6.91
CA PRO A 154 -11.36 25.07 -5.98
C PRO A 154 -11.82 25.65 -4.63
N TYR A 155 -11.61 24.91 -3.55
CA TYR A 155 -11.85 25.41 -2.19
C TYR A 155 -10.49 25.80 -1.62
N HIS A 156 -10.24 27.11 -1.56
CA HIS A 156 -9.10 27.65 -0.82
C HIS A 156 -9.56 27.97 0.60
N GLN A 157 -8.79 27.53 1.59
CA GLN A 157 -9.04 27.85 2.99
C GLN A 157 -8.08 28.94 3.46
#